data_AF-A0A9N9KPM7-F1
#
_entry.id   AF-A0A9N9KPM7-F1
#
_cell.length_a   1.000
_cell.length_b   1.000
_cell.length_c   1.000
_cell.angle_alpha   90.00
_cell.angle_beta   90.00
_cell.angle_gamma   90.00
#
_symmetry.space_group_name_H-M   'P 1'
#
loop_
_entity.id
_entity.type
_entity.pdbx_description
1 polymer ?
#
loop_
_entity_poly.entity_id
_entity_poly.type
_entity_poly.pdbx_seq_one_letter_code
_entity_poly.pdbx_strand_id
1 'polypeptide(L)'
;MSDPPSSNRNFHFPTRTLSIYSLKGLDDIIESLKSTPDFKQTNKINILENEAIEDEYDDKYGEERFLTKAEREERDSKLSLQISHNMGAILDIIQAENGLKEFTWENLFHKPRDSQVFWDALWRSSKSLEKLNLVFNPHELHRIAELSGPTEKFAVLKTLCVDARGAHGDNGAFLSKLLRACPAIEELTLSFPNCDLEDCRIRNITWDFTFPSLKSFTFHGYGPDEVTFSSFLARHPGIKTLV
;
A
#
# COMPACT_ATOMS: atom_id res chain seq x y z
N MET A 1 27.45 -13.08 32.67
CA MET A 1 26.05 -12.79 32.28
C MET A 1 26.14 -12.06 30.97
N SER A 2 25.76 -12.71 29.88
CA SER A 2 25.76 -12.11 28.55
C SER A 2 24.52 -11.22 28.46
N ASP A 3 24.70 -9.96 28.07
CA ASP A 3 23.56 -9.07 27.83
C ASP A 3 22.66 -9.69 26.74
N PRO A 4 21.33 -9.65 26.90
CA PRO A 4 20.44 -10.07 25.84
C PRO A 4 20.66 -9.17 24.61
N PRO A 5 20.69 -9.72 23.39
CA PRO A 5 20.84 -8.92 22.19
C PRO A 5 19.74 -7.87 22.18
N SER A 6 20.14 -6.60 22.01
CA SER A 6 19.22 -5.47 21.96
C SER A 6 18.10 -5.79 20.99
N SER A 7 16.88 -5.95 21.50
CA SER A 7 15.70 -6.13 20.66
C SER A 7 15.63 -4.96 19.68
N ASN A 8 15.86 -5.23 18.40
CA ASN A 8 15.85 -4.22 17.35
C ASN A 8 14.43 -3.64 17.33
N ARG A 9 14.23 -2.41 17.83
CA ARG A 9 12.90 -1.82 18.07
C ARG A 9 12.11 -1.54 16.77
N ASN A 10 12.70 -1.80 15.62
CA ASN A 10 12.18 -1.43 14.32
C ASN A 10 11.16 -2.44 13.75
N PHE A 11 11.13 -3.68 14.28
CA PHE A 11 10.20 -4.71 13.81
C PHE A 11 9.84 -5.74 14.89
N HIS A 12 8.68 -6.38 14.74
CA HIS A 12 8.22 -7.46 15.61
C HIS A 12 7.65 -8.62 14.79
N PHE A 13 7.86 -9.85 15.30
CA PHE A 13 7.46 -11.10 14.66
C PHE A 13 6.53 -11.93 15.55
N PRO A 14 5.25 -11.56 15.68
CA PRO A 14 4.26 -12.50 16.18
C PRO A 14 4.05 -13.55 15.08
N THR A 15 3.98 -14.83 15.46
CA THR A 15 3.90 -15.99 14.54
C THR A 15 3.25 -15.66 13.18
N ARG A 16 4.05 -15.74 12.10
CA ARG A 16 3.69 -15.51 10.67
C ARG A 16 3.53 -14.07 10.18
N THR A 17 3.70 -13.07 11.04
CA THR A 17 3.54 -11.65 10.67
C THR A 17 4.87 -10.92 10.83
N LEU A 18 5.27 -10.15 9.82
CA LEU A 18 6.32 -9.15 9.90
C LEU A 18 5.66 -7.78 10.09
N SER A 19 5.83 -7.19 11.26
CA SER A 19 5.41 -5.80 11.53
C SER A 19 6.62 -4.88 11.43
N ILE A 20 6.57 -3.90 10.54
CA ILE A 20 7.62 -2.90 10.30
C ILE A 20 7.12 -1.57 10.84
N TYR A 21 7.82 -1.04 11.85
CA TYR A 21 7.47 0.24 12.50
C TYR A 21 8.34 1.39 12.02
N SER A 22 9.45 1.09 11.33
CA SER A 22 10.32 2.07 10.72
C SER A 22 10.84 1.55 9.38
N LEU A 23 10.87 2.43 8.38
CA LEU A 23 11.51 2.14 7.09
C LEU A 23 13.05 2.33 7.14
N LYS A 24 13.61 2.68 8.32
CA LYS A 24 15.05 2.67 8.57
C LYS A 24 15.50 1.24 8.92
N GLY A 25 16.62 0.79 8.35
CA GLY A 25 17.18 -0.53 8.63
C GLY A 25 16.46 -1.70 7.96
N LEU A 26 15.78 -1.47 6.82
CA LEU A 26 15.17 -2.56 6.05
C LEU A 26 16.19 -3.63 5.61
N ASP A 27 17.47 -3.24 5.44
CA ASP A 27 18.56 -4.18 5.13
C ASP A 27 18.75 -5.23 6.24
N ASP A 28 18.63 -4.82 7.51
CA ASP A 28 18.71 -5.74 8.66
C ASP A 28 17.54 -6.73 8.65
N ILE A 29 16.35 -6.30 8.20
CA ILE A 29 15.19 -7.17 8.04
C ILE A 29 15.46 -8.19 6.94
N ILE A 30 16.00 -7.76 5.80
CA ILE A 30 16.36 -8.64 4.69
C ILE A 30 17.36 -9.71 5.15
N GLU A 31 18.43 -9.32 5.86
CA GLU A 31 19.42 -10.27 6.37
C GLU A 31 18.84 -11.20 7.46
N SER A 32 17.95 -10.68 8.30
CA SER A 32 17.22 -11.49 9.27
C SER A 32 16.37 -12.56 8.59
N LEU A 33 15.55 -12.17 7.59
CA LEU A 33 14.68 -13.05 6.81
C LEU A 33 15.46 -14.19 6.14
N LYS A 34 16.68 -13.92 5.64
CA LYS A 34 17.54 -14.94 5.02
C LYS A 34 18.17 -15.91 6.02
N SER A 35 18.46 -15.46 7.25
CA SER A 35 19.30 -16.19 8.19
C SER A 35 18.54 -16.96 9.27
N THR A 36 17.28 -16.62 9.55
CA THR A 36 16.53 -17.24 10.67
C THR A 36 15.44 -18.19 10.16
N PRO A 37 15.50 -19.49 10.50
CA PRO A 37 14.53 -20.50 10.04
C PRO A 37 13.08 -20.19 10.38
N ASP A 38 12.81 -19.54 11.52
CA ASP A 38 11.44 -19.24 11.96
C ASP A 38 10.72 -18.23 11.06
N PHE A 39 11.46 -17.43 10.27
CA PHE A 39 10.86 -16.54 9.27
C PHE A 39 10.31 -17.26 8.04
N LYS A 40 10.66 -18.54 7.86
CA LYS A 40 10.06 -19.37 6.83
C LYS A 40 8.59 -19.67 7.06
N GLN A 41 7.91 -19.06 8.02
CA GLN A 41 6.45 -19.11 8.13
C GLN A 41 5.78 -17.75 7.94
N THR A 42 6.56 -16.67 7.74
CA THR A 42 6.01 -15.33 7.53
C THR A 42 5.27 -15.26 6.20
N ASN A 43 4.00 -14.83 6.26
CA ASN A 43 3.15 -14.61 5.09
C ASN A 43 2.26 -13.38 5.23
N LYS A 44 2.50 -12.55 6.24
CA LYS A 44 1.82 -11.28 6.45
C LYS A 44 2.83 -10.18 6.66
N ILE A 45 2.60 -9.02 6.05
CA ILE A 45 3.41 -7.82 6.26
C ILE A 45 2.48 -6.69 6.66
N ASN A 46 2.78 -6.05 7.78
CA ASN A 46 2.14 -4.82 8.21
C ASN A 46 3.21 -3.73 8.34
N ILE A 47 3.07 -2.66 7.56
CA ILE A 47 3.87 -1.45 7.72
C ILE A 47 3.00 -0.45 8.47
N LEU A 48 3.45 -0.12 9.68
CA LEU A 48 2.72 0.67 10.68
C LEU A 48 3.57 1.86 11.12
N GLU A 49 4.22 2.54 10.17
CA GLU A 49 5.11 3.66 10.47
C GLU A 49 4.32 4.73 11.24
N ASN A 50 4.67 4.92 12.51
CA ASN A 50 4.02 5.87 13.40
C ASN A 50 4.98 7.03 13.63
N GLU A 51 4.65 8.19 13.07
CA GLU A 51 5.48 9.40 13.09
C GLU A 51 5.65 10.05 14.46
N ALA A 52 5.08 9.50 15.54
CA ALA A 52 5.27 10.03 16.90
C ALA A 52 6.74 10.07 17.39
N ILE A 53 7.71 9.71 16.54
CA ILE A 53 9.16 9.72 16.82
C ILE A 53 9.90 10.87 16.09
N GLU A 54 9.28 11.60 15.14
CA GLU A 54 10.00 12.65 14.38
C GLU A 54 9.88 14.07 14.95
N ASP A 55 8.96 14.35 15.88
CA ASP A 55 8.92 15.64 16.61
C ASP A 55 10.12 15.86 17.56
N GLU A 56 10.93 14.84 17.85
CA GLU A 56 12.10 14.97 18.72
C GLU A 56 13.40 15.31 17.98
N TYR A 57 13.36 15.46 16.64
CA TYR A 57 14.57 15.71 15.83
C TYR A 57 14.62 17.06 15.10
N ASP A 58 13.53 17.83 15.08
CA ASP A 58 13.53 19.16 14.44
C ASP A 58 14.42 20.18 15.21
N ASP A 59 14.69 19.94 16.50
CA ASP A 59 15.59 20.78 17.30
C ASP A 59 17.08 20.42 17.16
N LYS A 60 17.46 19.34 16.43
CA LYS A 60 18.87 18.92 16.29
C LYS A 60 19.48 19.17 14.91
N TYR A 61 18.71 19.62 13.92
CA TYR A 61 19.18 19.89 12.55
C TYR A 61 19.18 21.39 12.22
N GLY A 62 20.12 22.12 12.82
CA GLY A 62 20.56 23.42 12.30
C GLY A 62 21.14 23.36 10.88
N GLU A 63 21.33 22.17 10.30
CA GLU A 63 21.87 21.95 8.96
C GLU A 63 20.80 21.78 7.85
N GLU A 64 19.55 21.42 8.16
CA GLU A 64 18.52 21.25 7.12
C GLU A 64 18.04 22.56 6.49
N ARG A 65 18.34 23.69 7.14
CA ARG A 65 18.09 25.04 6.60
C ARG A 65 18.96 25.39 5.38
N PHE A 66 19.96 24.56 5.02
CA PHE A 66 20.89 24.85 3.92
C PHE A 66 20.64 24.06 2.64
N LEU A 67 19.76 23.05 2.64
CA LEU A 67 19.43 22.35 1.40
C LEU A 67 18.55 23.24 0.51
N THR A 68 18.94 23.36 -0.75
CA THR A 68 18.09 23.88 -1.81
C THR A 68 16.89 22.94 -2.05
N LYS A 69 15.87 23.45 -2.74
CA LYS A 69 14.72 22.62 -3.14
C LYS A 69 15.14 21.39 -3.95
N ALA A 70 16.08 21.55 -4.88
CA ALA A 70 16.57 20.47 -5.72
C ALA A 70 17.31 19.39 -4.93
N GLU A 71 18.12 19.78 -3.94
CA GLU A 71 18.85 18.81 -3.10
C GLU A 71 17.90 17.99 -2.21
N ARG A 72 16.82 18.61 -1.70
CA ARG A 72 15.76 17.88 -0.99
C ARG A 72 15.05 16.89 -1.90
N GLU A 73 14.64 17.33 -3.08
CA GLU A 73 13.97 16.46 -4.07
C GLU A 73 14.87 15.28 -4.50
N GLU A 74 16.17 15.50 -4.69
CA GLU A 74 17.12 14.45 -5.02
C GLU A 74 17.30 13.45 -3.86
N ARG A 75 17.44 13.94 -2.62
CA ARG A 75 17.55 13.10 -1.42
C ARG A 75 16.30 12.23 -1.25
N ASP A 76 15.12 12.84 -1.35
CA ASP A 76 13.85 12.16 -1.13
C ASP A 76 13.59 11.12 -2.24
N SER A 77 13.99 11.42 -3.49
CA SER A 77 13.96 10.47 -4.60
C SER A 77 14.88 9.27 -4.37
N LYS A 78 16.12 9.49 -3.91
CA LYS A 78 17.07 8.40 -3.57
C LYS A 78 16.54 7.53 -2.45
N LEU A 79 15.99 8.14 -1.39
CA LEU A 79 15.42 7.41 -0.26
C LEU A 79 14.20 6.58 -0.68
N SER A 80 13.29 7.17 -1.47
CA SER A 80 12.13 6.50 -2.05
C SER A 80 12.53 5.26 -2.86
N LEU A 81 13.56 5.39 -3.69
CA LEU A 81 14.09 4.29 -4.48
C LEU A 81 14.68 3.18 -3.59
N GLN A 82 15.50 3.53 -2.60
CA GLN A 82 16.09 2.57 -1.67
C GLN A 82 15.01 1.80 -0.90
N ILE A 83 14.01 2.51 -0.35
CA ILE A 83 12.88 1.89 0.36
C ILE A 83 12.14 0.94 -0.57
N SER A 84 11.82 1.37 -1.79
CA SER A 84 11.10 0.54 -2.74
C SER A 84 11.88 -0.72 -3.12
N HIS A 85 13.20 -0.62 -3.31
CA HIS A 85 14.05 -1.77 -3.58
C HIS A 85 14.08 -2.75 -2.40
N ASN A 86 14.24 -2.24 -1.19
CA ASN A 86 14.32 -3.08 0.00
C ASN A 86 12.98 -3.75 0.30
N MET A 87 11.87 -3.02 0.14
CA MET A 87 10.53 -3.61 0.25
C MET A 87 10.26 -4.63 -0.85
N GLY A 88 10.71 -4.40 -2.07
CA GLY A 88 10.66 -5.39 -3.15
C GLY A 88 11.39 -6.68 -2.78
N ALA A 89 12.60 -6.56 -2.22
CA ALA A 89 13.37 -7.73 -1.77
C ALA A 89 12.69 -8.48 -0.61
N ILE A 90 12.11 -7.77 0.37
CA ILE A 90 11.34 -8.39 1.47
C ILE A 90 10.14 -9.16 0.93
N LEU A 91 9.39 -8.56 0.00
CA LEU A 91 8.25 -9.19 -0.65
C LEU A 91 8.66 -10.45 -1.41
N ASP A 92 9.75 -10.40 -2.18
CA ASP A 92 10.25 -11.55 -2.94
C ASP A 92 10.67 -12.71 -2.04
N ILE A 93 11.36 -12.43 -0.92
CA ILE A 93 11.76 -13.47 0.05
C ILE A 93 10.52 -14.15 0.64
N ILE A 94 9.54 -13.36 1.11
CA ILE A 94 8.30 -13.90 1.71
C ILE A 94 7.47 -14.68 0.68
N GLN A 95 7.38 -14.16 -0.54
CA GLN A 95 6.66 -14.80 -1.63
C GLN A 95 7.29 -16.15 -2.00
N ALA A 96 8.62 -16.24 -2.05
CA ALA A 96 9.33 -17.47 -2.40
C ALA A 96 9.20 -18.58 -1.34
N GLU A 97 9.16 -18.22 -0.06
CA GLU A 97 9.11 -19.21 1.03
C GLU A 97 7.69 -19.70 1.36
N ASN A 98 6.68 -18.80 1.37
CA ASN A 98 5.32 -19.15 1.84
C ASN A 98 4.18 -18.66 0.97
N GLY A 99 4.44 -17.75 0.04
CA GLY A 99 3.41 -16.93 -0.58
C GLY A 99 2.87 -15.87 0.39
N LEU A 100 2.89 -14.61 -0.04
CA LEU A 100 2.32 -13.51 0.74
C LEU A 100 0.79 -13.61 0.74
N LYS A 101 0.18 -13.62 1.93
CA LYS A 101 -1.28 -13.71 2.12
C LYS A 101 -1.92 -12.37 2.50
N GLU A 102 -1.25 -11.58 3.33
CA GLU A 102 -1.78 -10.29 3.79
C GLU A 102 -0.71 -9.21 3.65
N PHE A 103 -1.06 -8.10 3.00
CA PHE A 103 -0.18 -6.96 2.88
C PHE A 103 -0.93 -5.69 3.29
N THR A 104 -0.37 -5.00 4.29
CA THR A 104 -0.89 -3.73 4.79
C THR A 104 0.22 -2.70 4.73
N TRP A 105 -0.04 -1.61 4.02
CA TRP A 105 0.80 -0.43 4.05
C TRP A 105 -0.03 0.77 4.50
N GLU A 106 0.02 1.03 5.80
CA GLU A 106 -0.55 2.21 6.43
C GLU A 106 0.59 3.19 6.65
N ASN A 107 0.75 4.14 5.71
CA ASN A 107 1.65 5.26 5.90
C ASN A 107 0.87 6.55 5.59
N LEU A 108 0.81 7.44 6.57
CA LEU A 108 0.14 8.73 6.45
C LEU A 108 1.08 9.83 5.93
N PHE A 109 2.39 9.55 5.82
CA PHE A 109 3.37 10.60 5.59
C PHE A 109 4.56 10.20 4.66
N HIS A 110 4.71 11.05 3.64
CA HIS A 110 5.92 11.43 2.88
C HIS A 110 6.87 10.42 2.24
N LYS A 111 6.68 9.10 2.34
CA LYS A 111 7.56 8.13 1.63
C LYS A 111 6.86 7.47 0.45
N PRO A 112 7.21 7.82 -0.80
CA PRO A 112 6.54 7.29 -1.97
C PRO A 112 6.86 5.82 -2.26
N ARG A 113 5.89 5.07 -2.79
CA ARG A 113 6.11 3.77 -3.43
C ARG A 113 6.21 3.95 -4.95
N ASP A 114 7.08 4.85 -5.40
CA ASP A 114 7.05 5.30 -6.80
C ASP A 114 7.80 4.38 -7.77
N SER A 115 8.46 3.33 -7.26
CA SER A 115 9.25 2.42 -8.10
C SER A 115 8.46 1.21 -8.56
N GLN A 116 8.57 0.91 -9.85
CA GLN A 116 8.07 -0.32 -10.47
C GLN A 116 8.56 -1.58 -9.74
N VAL A 117 9.76 -1.57 -9.16
CA VAL A 117 10.35 -2.71 -8.46
C VAL A 117 9.47 -3.19 -7.30
N PHE A 118 8.94 -2.24 -6.51
CA PHE A 118 8.05 -2.55 -5.40
C PHE A 118 6.73 -3.14 -5.90
N TRP A 119 6.10 -2.47 -6.87
CA TRP A 119 4.81 -2.91 -7.39
C TRP A 119 4.89 -4.26 -8.09
N ASP A 120 5.93 -4.52 -8.87
CA ASP A 120 6.15 -5.82 -9.50
C ASP A 120 6.30 -6.94 -8.46
N ALA A 121 7.00 -6.69 -7.35
CA ALA A 121 7.12 -7.64 -6.25
C ALA A 121 5.76 -7.92 -5.59
N LEU A 122 4.94 -6.89 -5.39
CA LEU A 122 3.57 -7.05 -4.90
C LEU A 122 2.70 -7.83 -5.89
N TRP A 123 2.81 -7.55 -7.19
CA TRP A 123 2.07 -8.23 -8.26
C TRP A 123 2.43 -9.72 -8.39
N ARG A 124 3.69 -10.09 -8.13
CA ARG A 124 4.11 -11.51 -8.05
C ARG A 124 3.36 -12.29 -6.96
N SER A 125 2.81 -11.61 -5.96
CA SER A 125 2.01 -12.22 -4.90
C SER A 125 0.54 -12.47 -5.28
N SER A 126 0.14 -12.17 -6.53
CA SER A 126 -1.27 -12.23 -6.96
C SER A 126 -1.97 -13.58 -6.79
N LYS A 127 -1.22 -14.68 -6.82
CA LYS A 127 -1.74 -16.04 -6.63
C LYS A 127 -1.98 -16.43 -5.17
N SER A 128 -1.38 -15.72 -4.22
CA SER A 128 -1.46 -16.04 -2.78
C SER A 128 -2.08 -14.94 -1.93
N LEU A 129 -2.12 -13.69 -2.42
CA LEU A 129 -2.57 -12.54 -1.65
C LEU A 129 -4.09 -12.59 -1.45
N GLU A 130 -4.50 -12.74 -0.19
CA GLU A 130 -5.89 -12.82 0.25
C GLU A 130 -6.42 -11.46 0.74
N LYS A 131 -5.55 -10.61 1.29
CA LYS A 131 -5.89 -9.27 1.79
C LYS A 131 -4.86 -8.23 1.40
N LEU A 132 -5.34 -7.09 0.91
CA LEU A 132 -4.51 -5.95 0.51
C LEU A 132 -5.11 -4.66 1.08
N ASN A 133 -4.33 -3.96 1.91
CA ASN A 133 -4.67 -2.64 2.42
C ASN A 133 -3.58 -1.63 1.99
N LEU A 134 -4.00 -0.61 1.24
CA LEU A 134 -3.12 0.42 0.69
C LEU A 134 -3.65 1.80 1.09
N VAL A 135 -2.90 2.49 1.93
CA VAL A 135 -3.07 3.93 2.16
C VAL A 135 -2.11 4.68 1.26
N PHE A 136 -2.63 5.61 0.45
CA PHE A 136 -1.88 6.41 -0.50
C PHE A 136 -1.60 7.81 0.04
N ASN A 137 -0.36 8.23 -0.13
CA ASN A 137 0.06 9.59 0.19
C ASN A 137 -0.49 10.60 -0.82
N PRO A 138 -0.58 11.90 -0.45
CA PRO A 138 -0.88 12.94 -1.41
C PRO A 138 0.01 12.88 -2.65
N HIS A 139 -0.62 13.00 -3.81
CA HIS A 139 0.02 12.92 -5.13
C HIS A 139 0.69 11.59 -5.50
N GLU A 140 0.64 10.55 -4.66
CA GLU A 140 1.28 9.27 -4.99
C GLU A 140 0.66 8.59 -6.21
N LEU A 141 -0.67 8.53 -6.27
CA LEU A 141 -1.38 7.95 -7.42
C LEU A 141 -0.99 8.61 -8.75
N HIS A 142 -0.76 9.92 -8.76
CA HIS A 142 -0.30 10.64 -9.95
C HIS A 142 1.09 10.17 -10.41
N ARG A 143 2.00 9.92 -9.46
CA ARG A 143 3.38 9.48 -9.75
C ARG A 143 3.42 8.04 -10.25
N ILE A 144 2.48 7.21 -9.81
CA ILE A 144 2.43 5.79 -10.19
C ILE A 144 1.42 5.46 -11.30
N ALA A 145 0.73 6.45 -11.86
CA ALA A 145 -0.29 6.25 -12.89
C ALA A 145 0.21 5.44 -14.10
N GLU A 146 1.46 5.69 -14.49
CA GLU A 146 2.12 5.08 -15.64
C GLU A 146 2.79 3.73 -15.33
N LEU A 147 2.85 3.31 -14.06
CA LEU A 147 3.40 2.01 -13.72
C LEU A 147 2.57 0.89 -14.35
N SER A 148 3.25 -0.22 -14.65
CA SER A 148 2.58 -1.42 -15.13
C SER A 148 1.63 -1.93 -14.04
N GLY A 149 0.41 -2.24 -14.47
CA GLY A 149 -0.56 -2.89 -13.58
C GLY A 149 -0.19 -4.35 -13.34
N PRO A 150 -0.97 -5.05 -12.50
CA PRO A 150 -0.81 -6.49 -12.32
C PRO A 150 -0.92 -7.23 -13.67
N THR A 151 0.09 -8.03 -14.01
CA THR A 151 0.09 -8.88 -15.22
C THR A 151 -0.81 -10.10 -15.06
N GLU A 152 -0.96 -10.57 -13.83
CA GLU A 152 -1.84 -11.66 -13.44
C GLU A 152 -3.01 -11.14 -12.57
N LYS A 153 -4.14 -11.84 -12.62
CA LYS A 153 -5.28 -11.53 -11.75
C LYS A 153 -5.03 -12.02 -10.33
N PHE A 154 -5.44 -11.20 -9.37
CA PHE A 154 -5.57 -11.56 -7.97
C PHE A 154 -6.76 -12.51 -7.76
N ALA A 155 -6.56 -13.79 -8.08
CA ALA A 155 -7.62 -14.79 -8.11
C ALA A 155 -8.13 -15.20 -6.71
N VAL A 156 -7.35 -14.90 -5.66
CA VAL A 156 -7.67 -15.27 -4.27
C VAL A 156 -7.80 -14.07 -3.33
N LEU A 157 -7.69 -12.84 -3.85
CA LEU A 157 -7.82 -11.62 -3.06
C LEU A 157 -9.29 -11.37 -2.70
N LYS A 158 -9.60 -11.48 -1.41
CA LYS A 158 -10.95 -11.36 -0.86
C LYS A 158 -11.21 -9.98 -0.27
N THR A 159 -10.21 -9.37 0.36
CA THR A 159 -10.35 -8.05 0.99
C THR A 159 -9.42 -7.06 0.30
N LEU A 160 -9.98 -5.99 -0.24
CA LEU A 160 -9.25 -4.85 -0.78
C LEU A 160 -9.68 -3.57 -0.07
N CYS A 161 -8.73 -2.91 0.59
CA CYS A 161 -8.90 -1.60 1.18
C CYS A 161 -7.96 -0.60 0.48
N VAL A 162 -8.53 0.44 -0.09
CA VAL A 162 -7.81 1.54 -0.74
C VAL A 162 -8.22 2.83 -0.05
N ASP A 163 -7.24 3.48 0.57
CA ASP A 163 -7.37 4.84 1.06
C ASP A 163 -6.59 5.79 0.16
N ALA A 164 -7.32 6.49 -0.68
CA ALA A 164 -6.84 7.51 -1.61
C ALA A 164 -7.41 8.89 -1.26
N ARG A 165 -7.70 9.17 0.03
CA ARG A 165 -8.27 10.46 0.46
C ARG A 165 -7.42 11.67 0.07
N GLY A 166 -6.10 11.49 -0.03
CA GLY A 166 -5.15 12.54 -0.47
C GLY A 166 -4.98 12.68 -1.99
N ALA A 167 -5.65 11.87 -2.81
CA ALA A 167 -5.45 11.80 -4.26
C ALA A 167 -6.26 12.85 -5.05
N HIS A 168 -6.18 14.10 -4.63
CA HIS A 168 -6.90 15.20 -5.28
C HIS A 168 -6.50 15.35 -6.76
N GLY A 169 -7.50 15.35 -7.65
CA GLY A 169 -7.34 15.54 -9.10
C GLY A 169 -6.68 14.38 -9.85
N ASP A 170 -6.45 13.24 -9.18
CA ASP A 170 -5.86 12.03 -9.77
C ASP A 170 -6.65 11.54 -11.00
N ASN A 171 -5.98 10.86 -11.93
CA ASN A 171 -6.62 10.38 -13.16
C ASN A 171 -7.23 8.97 -13.04
N GLY A 172 -7.12 8.32 -11.87
CA GLY A 172 -7.73 7.02 -11.56
C GLY A 172 -7.15 5.84 -12.34
N ALA A 173 -6.10 6.04 -13.15
CA ALA A 173 -5.57 5.01 -14.04
C ALA A 173 -4.99 3.82 -13.26
N PHE A 174 -4.19 4.11 -12.22
CA PHE A 174 -3.62 3.09 -11.36
C PHE A 174 -4.71 2.30 -10.62
N LEU A 175 -5.67 2.99 -9.99
CA LEU A 175 -6.78 2.37 -9.28
C LEU A 175 -7.65 1.51 -10.22
N SER A 176 -7.90 1.98 -11.44
CA SER A 176 -8.65 1.22 -12.44
C SER A 176 -7.92 -0.08 -12.84
N LYS A 177 -6.59 -0.03 -13.02
CA LYS A 177 -5.78 -1.24 -13.28
C LYS A 177 -5.88 -2.21 -12.10
N LEU A 178 -5.73 -1.73 -10.87
CA LEU A 178 -5.81 -2.54 -9.66
C LEU A 178 -7.19 -3.19 -9.49
N LEU A 179 -8.28 -2.42 -9.59
CA LEU A 179 -9.64 -2.92 -9.42
C LEU A 179 -10.00 -4.00 -10.45
N ARG A 180 -9.58 -3.83 -11.72
CA ARG A 180 -9.80 -4.84 -12.77
C ARG A 180 -9.03 -6.14 -12.53
N ALA A 181 -7.91 -6.07 -11.82
CA ALA A 181 -7.10 -7.24 -11.51
C ALA A 181 -7.67 -8.10 -10.37
N CYS A 182 -8.71 -7.65 -9.65
CA CYS A 182 -9.19 -8.28 -8.43
C CYS A 182 -10.62 -8.85 -8.55
N PRO A 183 -10.85 -9.90 -9.37
CA PRO A 183 -12.20 -10.41 -9.62
C PRO A 183 -12.86 -11.13 -8.43
N ALA A 184 -12.07 -11.57 -7.44
CA ALA A 184 -12.51 -12.43 -6.34
C ALA A 184 -12.90 -11.66 -5.07
N ILE A 185 -12.95 -10.32 -5.11
CA ILE A 185 -13.22 -9.49 -3.94
C ILE A 185 -14.57 -9.84 -3.31
N GLU A 186 -14.55 -10.02 -1.99
CA GLU A 186 -15.71 -10.17 -1.12
C GLU A 186 -15.97 -8.90 -0.30
N GLU A 187 -14.91 -8.17 0.03
CA GLU A 187 -14.93 -6.95 0.85
C GLU A 187 -14.13 -5.85 0.16
N LEU A 188 -14.80 -4.77 -0.24
CA LEU A 188 -14.18 -3.61 -0.88
C LEU A 188 -14.40 -2.35 -0.04
N THR A 189 -13.31 -1.70 0.34
CA THR A 189 -13.33 -0.37 0.96
C THR A 189 -12.59 0.61 0.07
N LEU A 190 -13.26 1.68 -0.35
CA LEU A 190 -12.68 2.78 -1.11
C LEU A 190 -12.88 4.09 -0.35
N SER A 191 -11.79 4.76 0.01
CA SER A 191 -11.82 6.10 0.59
C SER A 191 -11.18 7.11 -0.37
N PHE A 192 -11.99 7.95 -0.98
CA PHE A 192 -11.60 8.97 -1.95
C PHE A 192 -11.65 10.38 -1.34
N PRO A 193 -11.08 11.40 -2.02
CA PRO A 193 -11.13 12.77 -1.54
C PRO A 193 -12.56 13.23 -1.22
N ASN A 194 -12.75 13.86 -0.07
CA ASN A 194 -14.04 14.43 0.33
C ASN A 194 -14.20 15.89 -0.16
N CYS A 195 -13.97 16.12 -1.46
CA CYS A 195 -14.14 17.42 -2.10
C CYS A 195 -15.05 17.30 -3.33
N ASP A 196 -16.05 18.18 -3.42
CA ASP A 196 -17.07 18.19 -4.48
C ASP A 196 -16.63 18.89 -5.76
N LEU A 197 -15.55 19.68 -5.71
CA LEU A 197 -14.98 20.36 -6.86
C LEU A 197 -14.52 19.34 -7.90
N GLU A 198 -14.93 19.54 -9.16
CA GLU A 198 -14.69 18.59 -10.25
C GLU A 198 -13.20 18.27 -10.45
N ASP A 199 -12.34 19.29 -10.41
CA ASP A 199 -10.88 19.14 -10.55
C ASP A 199 -10.21 18.44 -9.35
N CYS A 200 -10.94 18.28 -8.25
CA CYS A 200 -10.45 17.70 -7.01
C CYS A 200 -10.75 16.20 -6.90
N ARG A 201 -11.67 15.69 -7.72
CA ARG A 201 -12.09 14.28 -7.74
C ARG A 201 -11.03 13.40 -8.40
N ILE A 202 -11.06 12.10 -8.07
CA ILE A 202 -10.35 11.10 -8.87
C ILE A 202 -11.14 10.91 -10.16
N ARG A 203 -10.53 11.26 -11.29
CA ARG A 203 -11.11 11.21 -12.63
C ARG A 203 -10.97 9.81 -13.22
N ASN A 204 -11.72 9.53 -14.29
CA ASN A 204 -11.67 8.30 -15.10
C ASN A 204 -11.82 6.95 -14.37
N ILE A 205 -12.30 6.91 -13.13
CA ILE A 205 -12.79 5.65 -12.55
C ILE A 205 -14.08 5.30 -13.29
N THR A 206 -14.02 4.28 -14.15
CA THR A 206 -15.13 3.89 -15.04
C THR A 206 -16.29 3.19 -14.32
N TRP A 207 -16.08 2.74 -13.07
CA TRP A 207 -17.05 2.00 -12.24
C TRP A 207 -17.68 0.78 -12.90
N ASP A 208 -17.25 0.36 -14.09
CA ASP A 208 -17.79 -0.75 -14.88
C ASP A 208 -17.35 -2.13 -14.37
N PHE A 209 -16.62 -2.16 -13.25
CA PHE A 209 -16.12 -3.37 -12.62
C PHE A 209 -17.28 -4.28 -12.17
N THR A 210 -17.00 -5.58 -12.13
CA THR A 210 -17.90 -6.60 -11.60
C THR A 210 -17.13 -7.51 -10.68
N PHE A 211 -17.63 -7.64 -9.45
CA PHE A 211 -17.08 -8.46 -8.38
C PHE A 211 -18.17 -9.49 -7.98
N PRO A 212 -18.25 -10.65 -8.64
CA PRO A 212 -19.35 -11.60 -8.45
C PRO A 212 -19.54 -12.07 -7.00
N SER A 213 -18.48 -12.03 -6.20
CA SER A 213 -18.46 -12.47 -4.80
C SER A 213 -18.61 -11.33 -3.79
N LEU A 214 -18.84 -10.09 -4.23
CA LEU A 214 -18.88 -8.92 -3.34
C LEU A 214 -20.04 -9.00 -2.35
N LYS A 215 -19.70 -8.97 -1.06
CA LYS A 215 -20.64 -9.05 0.08
C LYS A 215 -20.66 -7.75 0.89
N SER A 216 -19.52 -7.06 0.99
CA SER A 216 -19.41 -5.81 1.71
C SER A 216 -18.78 -4.76 0.81
N PHE A 217 -19.43 -3.60 0.72
CA PHE A 217 -18.90 -2.44 0.02
C PHE A 217 -19.00 -1.21 0.91
N THR A 218 -17.86 -0.58 1.14
CA THR A 218 -17.74 0.66 1.90
C THR A 218 -17.16 1.73 0.99
N PHE A 219 -17.86 2.87 0.88
CA PHE A 219 -17.41 4.00 0.07
C PHE A 219 -17.41 5.29 0.90
N HIS A 220 -16.26 5.96 0.92
CA HIS A 220 -16.10 7.26 1.55
C HIS A 220 -15.57 8.29 0.55
N GLY A 221 -16.13 9.49 0.53
CA GLY A 221 -15.68 10.59 -0.33
C GLY A 221 -16.71 11.02 -1.38
N TYR A 222 -16.34 11.94 -2.26
CA TYR A 222 -17.18 12.30 -3.39
C TYR A 222 -17.01 11.27 -4.50
N GLY A 223 -18.09 10.51 -4.72
CA GLY A 223 -18.12 9.37 -5.62
C GLY A 223 -18.60 9.70 -7.03
N PRO A 224 -18.92 8.65 -7.81
CA PRO A 224 -19.55 8.81 -9.10
C PRO A 224 -20.94 9.45 -8.96
N ASP A 225 -21.48 9.95 -10.07
CA ASP A 225 -22.87 10.39 -10.11
C ASP A 225 -23.84 9.25 -9.74
N GLU A 226 -25.06 9.61 -9.35
CA GLU A 226 -26.08 8.67 -8.88
C GLU A 226 -26.39 7.55 -9.88
N VAL A 227 -26.39 7.85 -11.18
CA VAL A 227 -26.70 6.88 -12.24
C VAL A 227 -25.57 5.86 -12.37
N THR A 228 -24.34 6.34 -12.37
CA THR A 228 -23.14 5.50 -12.42
C THR A 228 -23.04 4.62 -11.16
N PHE A 229 -23.28 5.18 -9.97
CA PHE A 229 -23.27 4.43 -8.72
C PHE A 229 -24.38 3.37 -8.67
N SER A 230 -25.61 3.74 -9.04
CA SER A 230 -26.74 2.82 -9.10
C SER A 230 -26.48 1.66 -10.09
N SER A 231 -25.87 1.98 -11.23
CA SER A 231 -25.48 0.97 -12.22
C SER A 231 -24.41 0.02 -11.68
N PHE A 232 -23.44 0.54 -10.91
CA PHE A 232 -22.47 -0.28 -10.20
C PHE A 232 -23.16 -1.21 -9.19
N LEU A 233 -24.02 -0.69 -8.32
CA LEU A 233 -24.72 -1.50 -7.31
C LEU A 233 -25.61 -2.58 -7.95
N ALA A 234 -26.28 -2.28 -9.06
CA ALA A 234 -27.12 -3.24 -9.78
C ALA A 234 -26.35 -4.46 -10.31
N ARG A 235 -25.05 -4.33 -10.57
CA ARG A 235 -24.16 -5.46 -10.95
C ARG A 235 -23.74 -6.33 -9.77
N HIS A 236 -24.00 -5.90 -8.53
CA HIS A 236 -23.55 -6.57 -7.31
C HIS A 236 -24.74 -6.91 -6.37
N PRO A 237 -25.70 -7.73 -6.82
CA PRO A 237 -26.89 -8.07 -6.03
C PRO A 237 -26.58 -8.86 -4.75
N GLY A 238 -25.34 -9.34 -4.57
CA GLY A 238 -24.89 -10.08 -3.39
C GLY A 238 -24.43 -9.21 -2.20
N ILE A 239 -24.39 -7.88 -2.35
CA ILE A 239 -23.99 -6.97 -1.27
C ILE A 239 -24.98 -7.07 -0.11
N LYS A 240 -24.47 -7.38 1.08
CA LYS A 240 -25.21 -7.46 2.35
C LYS A 240 -24.95 -6.25 3.23
N THR A 241 -23.77 -5.65 3.10
CA THR A 241 -23.34 -4.48 3.86
C THR A 241 -22.93 -3.39 2.89
N LEU A 242 -23.63 -2.25 2.96
CA LEU A 242 -23.33 -1.04 2.20
C LEU A 242 -23.16 0.10 3.21
N VAL A 243 -21.99 0.72 3.24
CA VAL A 243 -21.63 1.82 4.16
C VAL A 243 -21.10 3.01 3.38
#